data_AF-A0A1V6GQR2-F1
#
_entry.id   AF-A0A1V6GQR2-F1
#
_cell.length_a   1.000
_cell.length_b   1.000
_cell.length_c   1.000
_cell.angle_alpha   90.00
_cell.angle_beta   90.00
_cell.angle_gamma   90.00
#
_symmetry.space_group_name_H-M   'P 1'
#
loop_
_entity.id
_entity.type
_entity.pdbx_description
1 polymer ?
#
loop_
_entity_poly.entity_id
_entity_poly.type
_entity_poly.pdbx_seq_one_letter_code
_entity_poly.pdbx_strand_id
1 'polypeptide(L)'
;MVRLNDGRYLGLYHRAEGKGEGRAYLEVMQTLSGDGGFTWSAPRSVARVAGKKPCEPFVFRSPDGGELCCLMRENTHAGYSLQMFSRDEGATWSAPSDTAWGLTGDRHMGVRTQDGRLAIAFRDQAPHSPSKGHFVAWVGTYDDIRQGRPGQYRVKLLHGHTLFDLGYPGVELLPDGTIVATTYLKYWNDTRKHSVVSTRFTLAETDALLRK
;
A
#
# COMPACT_ATOMS: atom_id res chain seq x y z
N MET A 1 -2.97 -8.94 -4.91
CA MET A 1 -3.75 -9.67 -5.93
C MET A 1 -5.16 -9.08 -5.96
N VAL A 2 -5.82 -9.05 -7.11
CA VAL A 2 -7.21 -8.58 -7.24
C VAL A 2 -7.98 -9.51 -8.17
N ARG A 3 -9.27 -9.72 -7.91
CA ARG A 3 -10.15 -10.49 -8.79
C ARG A 3 -10.68 -9.60 -9.92
N LEU A 4 -10.59 -10.08 -11.15
CA LEU A 4 -11.07 -9.42 -12.36
C LEU A 4 -12.55 -9.74 -12.62
N ASN A 5 -13.19 -8.94 -13.46
CA ASN A 5 -14.62 -9.11 -13.79
C ASN A 5 -14.94 -10.44 -14.48
N ASP A 6 -13.98 -11.01 -15.20
CA ASP A 6 -14.09 -12.33 -15.84
C ASP A 6 -13.79 -13.50 -14.90
N GLY A 7 -13.59 -13.23 -13.61
CA GLY A 7 -13.35 -14.22 -12.58
C GLY A 7 -11.88 -14.60 -12.38
N ARG A 8 -10.97 -14.20 -13.28
CA ARG A 8 -9.52 -14.42 -13.12
C ARG A 8 -8.95 -13.61 -11.96
N TYR A 9 -7.76 -13.98 -11.50
CA TYR A 9 -6.99 -13.22 -10.52
C TYR A 9 -5.79 -12.56 -11.19
N LEU A 10 -5.58 -11.29 -10.89
CA LEU A 10 -4.41 -10.52 -11.29
C LEU A 10 -3.44 -10.42 -10.10
N GLY A 11 -2.24 -10.96 -10.28
CA GLY A 11 -1.12 -10.86 -9.37
C GLY A 11 -0.14 -9.77 -9.82
N LEU A 12 0.28 -8.91 -8.88
CA LEU A 12 1.38 -7.97 -9.09
C LEU A 12 2.49 -8.28 -8.10
N TYR A 13 3.73 -8.16 -8.55
CA TYR A 13 4.93 -8.30 -7.73
C TYR A 13 6.07 -7.49 -8.35
N HIS A 14 7.16 -7.27 -7.63
CA HIS A 14 8.33 -6.60 -8.20
C HIS A 14 9.41 -7.62 -8.60
N ARG A 15 10.16 -7.29 -9.66
CA ARG A 15 11.37 -8.00 -10.06
C ARG A 15 12.56 -7.05 -10.00
N ALA A 16 13.73 -7.60 -9.69
CA ALA A 16 15.01 -6.93 -9.80
C ALA A 16 15.84 -7.55 -10.91
N GLU A 17 16.74 -6.77 -11.51
CA GLU A 17 17.85 -7.32 -12.29
C GLU A 17 18.86 -7.98 -11.34
N GLY A 18 18.93 -9.32 -11.34
CA GLY A 18 19.87 -10.09 -10.54
C GLY A 18 19.51 -10.29 -9.06
N LYS A 19 20.44 -10.85 -8.28
CA LYS A 19 20.36 -11.05 -6.82
C LYS A 19 21.40 -10.17 -6.12
N GLY A 20 21.08 -9.57 -4.96
CA GLY A 20 22.02 -8.81 -4.12
C GLY A 20 21.77 -7.29 -4.03
N GLU A 21 22.70 -6.58 -3.38
CA GLU A 21 22.79 -5.11 -3.31
C GLU A 21 23.36 -4.53 -4.63
N GLY A 22 23.05 -3.27 -4.96
CA GLY A 22 23.53 -2.63 -6.20
C GLY A 22 22.58 -2.69 -7.41
N ARG A 23 21.30 -3.02 -7.21
CA ARG A 23 20.29 -3.16 -8.28
C ARG A 23 20.15 -1.88 -9.12
N ALA A 24 20.34 -1.98 -10.45
CA ALA A 24 20.19 -0.87 -11.38
C ALA A 24 18.73 -0.41 -11.53
N TYR A 25 17.76 -1.33 -11.53
CA TYR A 25 16.34 -1.02 -11.54
C TYR A 25 15.50 -2.04 -10.76
N LEU A 26 14.29 -1.61 -10.37
CA LEU A 26 13.17 -2.48 -10.05
C LEU A 26 12.05 -2.21 -11.04
N GLU A 27 11.25 -3.23 -11.32
CA GLU A 27 10.04 -3.11 -12.12
C GLU A 27 8.91 -3.90 -11.50
N VAL A 28 7.66 -3.48 -11.73
CA VAL A 28 6.47 -4.24 -11.35
C VAL A 28 6.06 -5.13 -12.50
N MET A 29 5.85 -6.40 -12.18
CA MET A 29 5.42 -7.47 -13.06
C MET A 29 3.96 -7.80 -12.76
N GLN A 30 3.23 -8.18 -13.81
CA GLN A 30 1.87 -8.70 -13.74
C GLN A 30 1.81 -10.13 -14.25
N THR A 31 1.02 -10.96 -13.58
CA THR A 31 0.65 -12.31 -14.03
C THR A 31 -0.83 -12.58 -13.71
N LEU A 32 -1.46 -13.49 -14.46
CA LEU A 32 -2.87 -13.83 -14.32
C LEU A 32 -3.03 -15.31 -13.95
N SER A 33 -4.02 -15.61 -13.12
CA SER A 33 -4.47 -16.97 -12.84
C SER A 33 -5.95 -17.11 -13.17
N GLY A 34 -6.32 -18.16 -13.90
CA GLY A 34 -7.71 -18.50 -14.23
C GLY A 34 -8.30 -19.62 -13.37
N ASP A 35 -7.51 -20.22 -12.50
CA ASP A 35 -7.86 -21.43 -11.75
C ASP A 35 -7.82 -21.22 -10.22
N GLY A 36 -7.79 -19.98 -9.75
CA GLY A 36 -7.74 -19.69 -8.30
C GLY A 36 -6.34 -19.73 -7.70
N GLY A 37 -5.30 -19.66 -8.53
CA GLY A 37 -3.91 -19.48 -8.12
C GLY A 37 -3.05 -20.74 -8.26
N PHE A 38 -3.56 -21.83 -8.83
CA PHE A 38 -2.77 -23.06 -9.06
C PHE A 38 -1.77 -22.85 -10.19
N THR A 39 -2.19 -22.19 -11.28
CA THR A 39 -1.33 -21.83 -12.39
C THR A 39 -1.38 -20.34 -12.68
N TRP A 40 -0.27 -19.85 -13.24
CA TRP A 40 -0.04 -18.43 -13.51
C TRP A 40 0.52 -18.25 -14.92
N SER A 41 0.02 -17.24 -15.63
CA SER A 41 0.50 -16.89 -16.96
C SER A 41 1.96 -16.41 -16.91
N ALA A 42 2.63 -16.43 -18.06
CA ALA A 42 3.92 -15.77 -18.20
C ALA A 42 3.82 -14.30 -17.73
N PRO A 43 4.74 -13.84 -16.86
CA PRO A 43 4.67 -12.50 -16.31
C PRO A 43 5.12 -11.45 -17.32
N ARG A 44 4.48 -10.28 -17.32
CA ARG A 44 4.85 -9.12 -18.15
C ARG A 44 5.18 -7.91 -17.28
N SER A 45 6.10 -7.07 -17.74
CA SER A 45 6.40 -5.79 -17.07
C SER A 45 5.24 -4.82 -17.27
N VAL A 46 4.83 -4.14 -16.20
CA VAL A 46 3.73 -3.16 -16.21
C VAL A 46 4.14 -1.80 -15.63
N ALA A 47 5.23 -1.73 -14.88
CA ALA A 47 5.78 -0.44 -14.45
C ALA A 47 7.32 -0.50 -14.34
N ARG A 48 7.98 0.37 -15.11
CA ARG A 48 9.40 0.70 -14.97
C ARG A 48 9.53 2.20 -15.09
N VAL A 49 10.18 2.83 -14.12
CA VAL A 49 10.26 4.29 -14.03
C VAL A 49 11.72 4.70 -13.97
N ALA A 50 12.17 5.51 -14.92
CA ALA A 50 13.55 5.98 -14.96
C ALA A 50 13.87 6.76 -13.67
N GLY A 51 15.03 6.47 -13.06
CA GLY A 51 15.46 7.09 -11.81
C GLY A 51 14.72 6.63 -10.54
N LYS A 52 13.69 5.79 -10.66
CA LYS A 52 12.92 5.25 -9.52
C LYS A 52 12.96 3.73 -9.49
N LYS A 53 12.64 3.15 -8.34
CA LYS A 53 12.62 1.70 -8.11
C LYS A 53 11.25 1.27 -7.61
N PRO A 54 10.22 1.20 -8.49
CA PRO A 54 8.87 0.76 -8.11
C PRO A 54 8.91 -0.67 -7.54
N CYS A 55 8.28 -0.84 -6.38
CA CYS A 55 8.43 -2.02 -5.54
C CYS A 55 7.12 -2.33 -4.80
N GLU A 56 6.97 -3.58 -4.34
CA GLU A 56 5.92 -4.01 -3.38
C GLU A 56 4.51 -3.44 -3.67
N PRO A 57 3.90 -3.81 -4.81
CA PRO A 57 2.63 -3.24 -5.27
C PRO A 57 1.42 -3.70 -4.43
N PHE A 58 0.51 -2.77 -4.17
CA PHE A 58 -0.81 -2.99 -3.59
C PHE A 58 -1.89 -2.55 -4.56
N VAL A 59 -2.67 -3.53 -5.06
CA VAL A 59 -3.72 -3.30 -6.06
C VAL A 59 -5.11 -3.51 -5.46
N PHE A 60 -6.02 -2.58 -5.73
CA PHE A 60 -7.41 -2.64 -5.29
C PHE A 60 -8.33 -1.97 -6.32
N ARG A 61 -9.62 -2.27 -6.23
CA ARG A 61 -10.65 -1.81 -7.16
C ARG A 61 -11.32 -0.53 -6.64
N SER A 62 -11.66 0.37 -7.55
CA SER A 62 -12.45 1.57 -7.28
C SER A 62 -13.83 1.23 -6.68
N PRO A 63 -14.50 2.18 -5.99
CA PRO A 63 -15.84 1.97 -5.45
C PRO A 63 -16.88 1.54 -6.49
N ASP A 64 -16.84 2.13 -7.68
CA ASP A 64 -17.75 1.85 -8.79
C ASP A 64 -17.37 0.59 -9.60
N GLY A 65 -16.22 0.00 -9.31
CA GLY A 65 -15.73 -1.20 -9.98
C GLY A 65 -15.05 -0.97 -11.32
N GLY A 66 -15.06 0.26 -11.87
CA GLY A 66 -14.59 0.56 -13.23
C GLY A 66 -13.09 0.79 -13.39
N GLU A 67 -12.33 0.87 -12.30
CA GLU A 67 -10.89 1.14 -12.33
C GLU A 67 -10.15 0.31 -11.27
N LEU A 68 -8.95 -0.13 -11.59
CA LEU A 68 -7.98 -0.66 -10.63
C LEU A 68 -6.98 0.44 -10.29
N CYS A 69 -6.68 0.62 -9.01
CA CYS A 69 -5.58 1.44 -8.52
C CYS A 69 -4.47 0.52 -8.00
N CYS A 70 -3.22 0.82 -8.34
CA CYS A 70 -2.04 0.18 -7.80
C CYS A 70 -1.16 1.23 -7.11
N LEU A 71 -0.96 1.08 -5.81
CA LEU A 71 0.04 1.83 -5.03
C LEU A 71 1.33 1.03 -4.99
N MET A 72 2.46 1.70 -5.10
CA MET A 72 3.78 1.07 -5.14
C MET A 72 4.73 1.83 -4.24
N ARG A 73 5.52 1.10 -3.46
CA ARG A 73 6.71 1.64 -2.83
C ARG A 73 7.65 2.19 -3.91
N GLU A 74 8.24 3.34 -3.63
CA GLU A 74 9.40 3.83 -4.38
C GLU A 74 10.65 3.53 -3.56
N ASN A 75 11.44 2.53 -3.99
CA ASN A 75 12.47 1.91 -3.16
C ASN A 75 13.79 2.71 -3.10
N THR A 76 13.94 3.82 -3.84
CA THR A 76 15.05 4.75 -3.60
C THR A 76 14.80 5.63 -2.37
N HIS A 77 13.53 5.81 -1.99
CA HIS A 77 13.07 6.73 -0.95
C HIS A 77 13.54 8.18 -1.18
N ALA A 78 13.81 8.56 -2.44
CA ALA A 78 14.24 9.91 -2.81
C ALA A 78 13.07 10.88 -3.01
N GLY A 79 11.83 10.40 -2.95
CA GLY A 79 10.62 11.19 -3.16
C GLY A 79 9.37 10.49 -2.65
N TYR A 80 8.32 10.55 -3.45
CA TYR A 80 7.01 10.00 -3.12
C TYR A 80 6.86 8.54 -3.57
N SER A 81 5.94 7.82 -2.95
CA SER A 81 5.47 6.53 -3.47
C SER A 81 4.78 6.73 -4.81
N LEU A 82 4.63 5.66 -5.57
CA LEU A 82 4.06 5.69 -6.90
C LEU A 82 2.63 5.15 -6.92
N GLN A 83 1.83 5.63 -7.86
CA GLN A 83 0.50 5.11 -8.16
C GLN A 83 0.30 4.96 -9.67
N MET A 84 -0.49 3.98 -10.08
CA MET A 84 -0.95 3.81 -11.46
C MET A 84 -2.36 3.23 -11.49
N PHE A 85 -3.04 3.39 -12.62
CA PHE A 85 -4.44 3.03 -12.78
C PHE A 85 -4.69 2.19 -14.03
N SER A 86 -5.70 1.33 -14.00
CA SER A 86 -6.17 0.57 -15.16
C SER A 86 -7.69 0.61 -15.25
N ARG A 87 -8.22 0.89 -16.45
CA ARG A 87 -9.67 0.94 -16.74
C ARG A 87 -10.17 -0.26 -17.55
N ASP A 88 -9.28 -1.23 -17.77
CA ASP A 88 -9.48 -2.37 -18.66
C ASP A 88 -9.01 -3.67 -18.00
N GLU A 89 -9.30 -3.82 -16.71
CA GLU A 89 -9.02 -5.03 -15.93
C GLU A 89 -7.52 -5.43 -15.93
N GLY A 90 -6.64 -4.44 -15.97
CA GLY A 90 -5.20 -4.64 -15.98
C GLY A 90 -4.65 -5.09 -17.34
N ALA A 91 -5.37 -4.87 -18.45
CA ALA A 91 -4.81 -5.05 -19.79
C ALA A 91 -3.79 -3.95 -20.09
N THR A 92 -4.11 -2.70 -19.80
CA THR A 92 -3.20 -1.55 -19.84
C THR A 92 -3.17 -0.81 -18.50
N TRP A 93 -2.08 -0.08 -18.27
CA TRP A 93 -1.90 0.75 -17.08
C TRP A 93 -1.49 2.15 -17.50
N SER A 94 -1.95 3.15 -16.77
CA SER A 94 -1.46 4.52 -16.89
C SER A 94 0.03 4.57 -16.57
N ALA A 95 0.73 5.59 -17.09
CA ALA A 95 2.08 5.89 -16.62
C ALA A 95 2.06 6.09 -15.09
N PRO A 96 3.00 5.51 -14.32
CA PRO A 96 3.08 5.74 -12.89
C PRO A 96 3.31 7.22 -12.57
N SER A 97 2.53 7.75 -11.64
CA SER A 97 2.69 9.10 -11.09
C SER A 97 2.98 9.04 -9.59
N ASP A 98 3.39 10.15 -9.00
CA ASP A 98 3.58 10.23 -7.56
C ASP A 98 2.24 10.21 -6.82
N THR A 99 2.24 9.57 -5.66
CA THR A 99 1.17 9.65 -4.66
C THR A 99 1.18 11.02 -3.98
N ALA A 100 0.06 11.38 -3.34
CA ALA A 100 0.06 12.51 -2.41
C ALA A 100 1.02 12.26 -1.24
N TRP A 101 1.53 13.34 -0.63
CA TRP A 101 2.41 13.26 0.55
C TRP A 101 1.83 12.37 1.66
N GLY A 102 0.53 12.49 1.91
CA GLY A 102 -0.16 11.74 2.97
C GLY A 102 -0.19 10.23 2.77
N LEU A 103 -0.01 9.76 1.54
CA LEU A 103 -0.01 8.35 1.16
C LEU A 103 1.40 7.84 0.82
N THR A 104 2.43 8.66 0.99
CA THR A 104 3.82 8.24 0.73
C THR A 104 4.37 7.37 1.85
N GLY A 105 4.76 6.17 1.47
CA GLY A 105 5.26 5.14 2.36
C GLY A 105 5.60 3.83 1.65
N ASP A 106 5.83 2.82 2.47
CA ASP A 106 6.23 1.50 2.00
C ASP A 106 5.17 0.45 2.35
N ARG A 107 4.94 -0.47 1.40
CA ARG A 107 4.18 -1.71 1.60
C ARG A 107 2.75 -1.46 2.04
N HIS A 108 2.04 -0.60 1.29
CA HIS A 108 0.65 -0.29 1.55
C HIS A 108 -0.22 -1.55 1.59
N MET A 109 -1.15 -1.60 2.53
CA MET A 109 -2.29 -2.52 2.53
C MET A 109 -3.48 -1.80 3.13
N GLY A 110 -4.68 -2.08 2.67
CA GLY A 110 -5.85 -1.37 3.16
C GLY A 110 -7.17 -2.00 2.82
N VAL A 111 -8.21 -1.44 3.42
CA VAL A 111 -9.60 -1.88 3.31
C VAL A 111 -10.49 -0.70 2.95
N ARG A 112 -11.62 -0.99 2.30
CA ARG A 112 -12.70 -0.02 2.09
C ARG A 112 -13.74 -0.20 3.18
N THR A 113 -14.05 0.87 3.91
CA THR A 113 -15.04 0.88 5.00
C THR A 113 -16.46 1.00 4.47
N GLN A 114 -17.43 0.71 5.33
CA GLN A 114 -18.85 0.73 4.98
C GLN A 114 -19.35 2.12 4.56
N ASP A 115 -18.72 3.18 5.06
CA ASP A 115 -18.99 4.57 4.69
C ASP A 115 -18.28 5.03 3.41
N GLY A 116 -17.62 4.11 2.69
CA GLY A 116 -16.98 4.37 1.40
C GLY A 116 -15.56 4.92 1.48
N ARG A 117 -15.03 5.20 2.68
CA ARG A 117 -13.63 5.59 2.86
C ARG A 117 -12.67 4.41 2.70
N LEU A 118 -11.40 4.72 2.51
CA LEU A 118 -10.28 3.79 2.50
C LEU A 118 -9.46 4.02 3.75
N ALA A 119 -9.10 2.94 4.44
CA ALA A 119 -8.10 2.92 5.50
C ALA A 119 -6.89 2.12 5.02
N ILE A 120 -5.77 2.80 4.76
CA ILE A 120 -4.56 2.20 4.18
C ILE A 120 -3.43 2.33 5.19
N ALA A 121 -2.96 1.20 5.71
CA ALA A 121 -1.81 1.13 6.61
C ALA A 121 -0.50 0.90 5.84
N PHE A 122 0.58 1.49 6.33
CA PHE A 122 1.91 1.41 5.71
C PHE A 122 3.00 1.89 6.67
N ARG A 123 4.27 1.66 6.32
CA ARG A 123 5.38 2.37 6.96
C ARG A 123 5.51 3.75 6.34
N ASP A 124 5.45 4.79 7.16
CA ASP A 124 5.63 6.17 6.71
C ASP A 124 7.03 6.40 6.12
N GLN A 125 7.10 6.96 4.91
CA GLN A 125 8.35 7.44 4.31
C GLN A 125 8.25 8.86 3.77
N ALA A 126 7.12 9.54 4.03
CA ALA A 126 6.89 10.85 3.45
C ALA A 126 8.02 11.82 3.85
N PRO A 127 8.59 12.59 2.89
CA PRO A 127 9.66 13.54 3.18
C PRO A 127 9.27 14.48 4.32
N HIS A 128 10.17 14.63 5.31
CA HIS A 128 9.98 15.47 6.50
C HIS A 128 8.76 15.12 7.39
N SER A 129 8.18 13.93 7.25
CA SER A 129 7.09 13.52 8.13
C SER A 129 7.54 13.37 9.58
N PRO A 130 6.77 13.91 10.55
CA PRO A 130 7.06 13.72 11.98
C PRO A 130 6.91 12.26 12.42
N SER A 131 6.24 11.43 11.61
CA SER A 131 6.10 10.00 11.83
C SER A 131 6.95 9.14 10.90
N LYS A 132 7.93 9.72 10.18
CA LYS A 132 8.77 8.97 9.23
C LYS A 132 9.39 7.73 9.90
N GLY A 133 9.25 6.58 9.26
CA GLY A 133 9.71 5.29 9.78
C GLY A 133 8.81 4.68 10.85
N HIS A 134 7.60 5.20 11.08
CA HIS A 134 6.63 4.57 11.96
C HIS A 134 5.50 3.91 11.18
N PHE A 135 4.74 3.07 11.88
CA PHE A 135 3.58 2.43 11.32
C PHE A 135 2.37 3.35 11.45
N VAL A 136 1.77 3.68 10.31
CA VAL A 136 0.68 4.67 10.20
C VAL A 136 -0.47 4.08 9.40
N ALA A 137 -1.66 4.68 9.54
CA ALA A 137 -2.75 4.55 8.59
C ALA A 137 -3.11 5.91 8.00
N TRP A 138 -3.45 5.91 6.71
CA TRP A 138 -4.08 7.02 6.00
C TRP A 138 -5.57 6.72 5.83
N VAL A 139 -6.40 7.74 6.04
CA VAL A 139 -7.84 7.67 5.82
C VAL A 139 -8.23 8.73 4.80
N GLY A 140 -8.95 8.31 3.76
CA GLY A 140 -9.45 9.19 2.70
C GLY A 140 -10.35 8.45 1.73
N THR A 141 -10.55 8.99 0.54
CA THR A 141 -11.41 8.41 -0.49
C THR A 141 -10.60 7.96 -1.71
N TYR A 142 -11.21 7.12 -2.56
CA TYR A 142 -10.60 6.78 -3.85
C TYR A 142 -10.34 8.02 -4.71
N ASP A 143 -11.26 9.00 -4.71
CA ASP A 143 -11.08 10.24 -5.46
C ASP A 143 -9.91 11.06 -4.93
N ASP A 144 -9.60 11.01 -3.63
CA ASP A 144 -8.41 11.67 -3.10
C ASP A 144 -7.13 11.08 -3.72
N ILE A 145 -7.05 9.76 -3.84
CA ILE A 145 -5.92 9.09 -4.51
C ILE A 145 -5.87 9.50 -5.98
N ARG A 146 -7.02 9.45 -6.66
CA ARG A 146 -7.11 9.73 -8.10
C ARG A 146 -6.74 11.16 -8.48
N GLN A 147 -7.01 12.11 -7.58
CA GLN A 147 -6.75 13.55 -7.75
C GLN A 147 -5.46 14.00 -7.04
N GLY A 148 -4.71 13.10 -6.40
CA GLY A 148 -3.48 13.44 -5.70
C GLY A 148 -3.68 14.32 -4.45
N ARG A 149 -4.84 14.24 -3.81
CA ARG A 149 -5.19 14.98 -2.59
C ARG A 149 -4.64 14.29 -1.34
N PRO A 150 -4.42 15.04 -0.24
CA PRO A 150 -3.80 14.49 0.97
C PRO A 150 -4.65 13.44 1.71
N GLY A 151 -5.90 13.21 1.31
CA GLY A 151 -6.89 12.46 2.09
C GLY A 151 -7.44 13.26 3.26
N GLN A 152 -8.16 12.59 4.15
CA GLN A 152 -8.81 13.22 5.29
C GLN A 152 -7.83 13.38 6.46
N TYR A 153 -7.08 12.33 6.81
CA TYR A 153 -6.10 12.36 7.90
C TYR A 153 -5.14 11.16 7.89
N ARG A 154 -4.13 11.22 8.77
CA ARG A 154 -3.23 10.12 9.10
C ARG A 154 -3.25 9.86 10.60
N VAL A 155 -3.12 8.59 10.97
CA VAL A 155 -3.01 8.15 12.37
C VAL A 155 -1.70 7.39 12.55
N LYS A 156 -0.88 7.79 13.54
CA LYS A 156 0.28 7.01 13.96
C LYS A 156 -0.20 5.84 14.80
N LEU A 157 -0.22 4.65 14.21
CA LEU A 157 -0.77 3.45 14.80
C LEU A 157 0.18 2.82 15.82
N LEU A 158 1.45 2.68 15.47
CA LEU A 158 2.47 2.10 16.35
C LEU A 158 3.79 2.88 16.25
N HIS A 159 4.43 3.05 17.41
CA HIS A 159 5.79 3.55 17.49
C HIS A 159 6.77 2.40 17.30
N GLY A 160 7.67 2.53 16.32
CA GLY A 160 8.76 1.58 16.10
C GLY A 160 10.08 2.14 16.59
N HIS A 161 10.84 1.36 17.36
CA HIS A 161 12.14 1.77 17.90
C HIS A 161 13.31 1.55 16.93
N THR A 162 13.11 0.77 15.86
CA THR A 162 14.06 0.58 14.76
C THR A 162 13.41 1.08 13.47
N LEU A 163 13.18 2.40 13.36
CA LEU A 163 12.37 3.10 12.34
C LEU A 163 12.35 2.52 10.90
N PHE A 164 13.41 1.88 10.43
CA PHE A 164 13.51 1.35 9.06
C PHE A 164 13.24 -0.16 8.95
N ASP A 165 13.19 -0.88 10.07
CA ASP A 165 12.92 -2.32 10.15
C ASP A 165 11.54 -2.57 10.78
N LEU A 166 10.50 -2.17 10.03
CA LEU A 166 9.10 -2.44 10.37
C LEU A 166 8.18 -2.36 9.14
N GLY A 167 6.90 -2.69 9.28
CA GLY A 167 5.90 -2.60 8.22
C GLY A 167 5.43 -3.97 7.77
N TYR A 168 5.14 -4.14 6.48
CA TYR A 168 4.40 -5.30 5.95
C TYR A 168 3.06 -5.51 6.68
N PRO A 169 2.14 -4.54 6.56
CA PRO A 169 0.83 -4.68 7.15
C PRO A 169 0.03 -5.84 6.56
N GLY A 170 -0.79 -6.47 7.40
CA GLY A 170 -2.09 -7.01 7.01
C GLY A 170 -3.17 -6.10 7.59
N VAL A 171 -4.22 -5.80 6.82
CA VAL A 171 -5.33 -4.95 7.26
C VAL A 171 -6.64 -5.66 6.98
N GLU A 172 -7.46 -5.80 8.01
CA GLU A 172 -8.76 -6.48 7.94
C GLU A 172 -9.85 -5.57 8.47
N LEU A 173 -11.03 -5.63 7.84
CA LEU A 173 -12.23 -4.95 8.31
C LEU A 173 -13.19 -5.98 8.90
N LEU A 174 -13.48 -5.88 10.19
CA LEU A 174 -14.42 -6.75 10.88
C LEU A 174 -15.87 -6.33 10.62
N PRO A 175 -16.86 -7.25 10.81
CA PRO A 175 -18.27 -6.95 10.54
C PRO A 175 -18.85 -5.77 11.32
N ASP A 176 -18.31 -5.47 12.51
CA ASP A 176 -18.71 -4.36 13.36
C ASP A 176 -18.10 -3.00 12.95
N GLY A 177 -17.31 -2.97 11.87
CA GLY A 177 -16.61 -1.78 11.38
C GLY A 177 -15.24 -1.53 12.01
N THR A 178 -14.77 -2.40 12.90
CA THR A 178 -13.42 -2.36 13.45
C THR A 178 -12.39 -2.69 12.36
N ILE A 179 -11.40 -1.82 12.20
CA ILE A 179 -10.22 -2.06 11.36
C ILE A 179 -9.13 -2.65 12.25
N VAL A 180 -8.61 -3.82 11.88
CA VAL A 180 -7.44 -4.45 12.53
C VAL A 180 -6.23 -4.31 11.62
N ALA A 181 -5.19 -3.65 12.10
CA ALA A 181 -3.92 -3.48 11.39
C ALA A 181 -2.81 -4.23 12.11
N THR A 182 -2.23 -5.23 11.43
CA THR A 182 -1.17 -6.10 11.97
C THR A 182 0.12 -5.85 11.21
N THR A 183 1.25 -5.73 11.89
CA THR A 183 2.57 -5.49 11.28
C THR A 183 3.66 -6.11 12.13
N TYR A 184 4.89 -6.25 11.61
CA TYR A 184 6.05 -6.48 12.46
C TYR A 184 6.79 -5.15 12.75
N LEU A 185 7.32 -5.03 13.96
CA LEU A 185 8.18 -3.90 14.36
C LEU A 185 9.01 -4.21 15.61
N LYS A 186 10.05 -3.40 15.85
CA LYS A 186 10.71 -3.32 17.15
C LYS A 186 9.80 -2.55 18.11
N TYR A 187 8.93 -3.28 18.81
CA TYR A 187 7.89 -2.70 19.66
C TYR A 187 8.41 -2.16 21.00
N TRP A 188 9.46 -2.77 21.56
CA TRP A 188 10.10 -2.31 22.80
C TRP A 188 11.50 -1.76 22.54
N ASN A 189 11.91 -0.75 23.33
CA ASN A 189 13.25 -0.16 23.26
C ASN A 189 14.27 -0.89 24.15
N ASP A 190 14.47 -2.18 23.90
CA ASP A 190 15.41 -3.01 24.66
C ASP A 190 15.99 -4.16 23.82
N THR A 191 16.55 -5.19 24.46
CA THR A 191 17.19 -6.33 23.79
C THR A 191 16.23 -7.33 23.14
N ARG A 192 14.92 -7.20 23.32
CA ARG A 192 13.93 -8.10 22.67
C ARG A 192 13.99 -7.98 21.15
N LYS A 193 13.65 -9.04 20.42
CA LYS A 193 13.60 -8.98 18.94
C LYS A 193 12.32 -8.29 18.45
N HIS A 194 12.16 -8.21 17.13
CA HIS A 194 10.93 -7.74 16.49
C HIS A 194 9.73 -8.57 16.93
N SER A 195 8.57 -7.93 16.99
CA SER A 195 7.30 -8.54 17.34
C SER A 195 6.30 -8.33 16.22
N VAL A 196 5.41 -9.31 16.04
CA VAL A 196 4.19 -9.11 15.26
C VAL A 196 3.14 -8.53 16.21
N VAL A 197 2.61 -7.35 15.87
CA VAL A 197 1.70 -6.59 16.73
C VAL A 197 0.48 -6.20 15.91
N SER A 198 -0.69 -6.37 16.52
CA SER A 198 -1.97 -5.90 15.97
C SER A 198 -2.45 -4.70 16.79
N THR A 199 -2.93 -3.67 16.11
CA THR A 199 -3.74 -2.61 16.70
C THR A 199 -5.11 -2.61 16.04
N ARG A 200 -6.10 -2.03 16.70
CA ARG A 200 -7.45 -1.91 16.16
C ARG A 200 -8.04 -0.54 16.44
N PHE A 201 -8.87 -0.07 15.53
CA PHE A 201 -9.58 1.19 15.65
C PHE A 201 -10.83 1.18 14.76
N THR A 202 -11.79 2.03 15.07
CA THR A 202 -12.92 2.37 14.21
C THR A 202 -12.72 3.77 13.64
N LEU A 203 -13.31 4.06 12.48
CA LEU A 203 -13.24 5.42 11.94
C LEU A 203 -13.99 6.44 12.83
N ALA A 204 -15.04 6.01 13.54
CA ALA A 204 -15.74 6.87 14.49
C ALA A 204 -14.81 7.37 15.62
N GLU A 205 -13.93 6.51 16.15
CA GLU A 205 -12.94 6.90 17.16
C GLU A 205 -11.94 7.92 16.61
N THR A 206 -11.38 7.68 15.43
CA THR A 206 -10.38 8.57 14.84
C THR A 206 -10.99 9.89 14.35
N ASP A 207 -12.22 9.89 13.86
CA ASP A 207 -12.97 11.10 13.50
C ASP A 207 -13.33 11.96 14.72
N ALA A 208 -13.54 11.35 15.88
CA ALA A 208 -13.77 12.09 17.13
C ALA A 208 -12.49 12.77 17.62
N LEU A 209 -11.31 12.21 17.33
CA LEU A 209 -10.01 12.79 17.70
C LEU A 209 -9.63 14.00 16.83
N LEU A 210 -10.10 14.07 15.59
CA LEU A 210 -9.86 15.23 14.71
C LEU A 210 -10.63 16.50 15.09
N ARG A 211 -11.74 16.34 15.82
CA ARG A 211 -12.63 17.46 16.19
C ARG A 211 -12.16 18.23 17.42
N LYS A 212 -10.98 17.91 17.95
CA LYS A 212 -10.32 18.56 19.08
C LYS A 212 -9.11 19.35 18.57
#